data_AF-H7FUJ5-F1
#
_entry.id   AF-H7FUJ5-F1
#
_cell.length_a   1.000
_cell.length_b   1.000
_cell.length_c   1.000
_cell.angle_alpha   90.00
_cell.angle_beta   90.00
_cell.angle_gamma   90.00
#
_symmetry.space_group_name_H-M   'P 1'
#
loop_
_entity.id
_entity.type
_entity.pdbx_description
1 polymer ?
#
loop_
_entity_poly.entity_id
_entity_poly.type
_entity_poly.pdbx_seq_one_letter_code
_entity_poly.pdbx_strand_id
1 'polypeptide(L)'
;MINVTIYLKKEQNPKELIQLLLKDKLIASASIDKNNISYNLMEDILSEEAYDVITALSKASLFNAIVAAVEKKLGKKLILTPLQLLVPTDFLIIP
;
A
#
# COMPACT_ATOMS: atom_id res chain seq x y z
N MET A 1 -15.21 9.15 6.45
CA MET A 1 -13.74 9.02 6.48
C MET A 1 -13.43 7.54 6.31
N ILE A 2 -12.35 7.20 5.61
CA ILE A 2 -11.91 5.82 5.36
C ILE A 2 -10.48 5.66 5.85
N ASN A 3 -10.15 4.45 6.29
CA ASN A 3 -8.77 4.04 6.48
C ASN A 3 -8.26 3.46 5.17
N VAL A 4 -7.06 3.87 4.79
CA VAL A 4 -6.34 3.38 3.63
C VAL A 4 -5.08 2.71 4.14
N THR A 5 -4.99 1.39 3.94
CA THR A 5 -3.83 0.60 4.31
C THR A 5 -2.97 0.35 3.07
N ILE A 6 -1.68 0.70 3.13
CA ILE A 6 -0.73 0.55 2.03
C ILE A 6 0.41 -0.34 2.50
N TYR A 7 0.64 -1.44 1.81
CA TYR A 7 1.76 -2.36 2.08
C TYR A 7 2.93 -2.01 1.17
N LEU A 8 4.10 -1.77 1.78
CA LEU A 8 5.33 -1.43 1.08
C LEU A 8 6.41 -2.48 1.34
N LYS A 9 7.15 -2.87 0.31
CA LYS A 9 8.33 -3.74 0.48
C LYS A 9 9.47 -2.96 1.12
N LYS A 10 10.44 -3.67 1.74
CA LYS A 10 11.58 -3.06 2.45
C LYS A 10 12.40 -2.05 1.63
N GLU A 11 12.41 -2.19 0.30
CA GLU A 11 13.13 -1.28 -0.61
C GLU A 11 12.43 0.07 -0.80
N GLN A 12 11.15 0.16 -0.43
CA GLN A 12 10.32 1.35 -0.61
C GLN A 12 10.37 2.21 0.66
N ASN A 13 10.42 3.54 0.48
CA ASN A 13 10.51 4.47 1.60
C ASN A 13 9.10 4.93 2.07
N PRO A 14 8.54 4.38 3.17
CA PRO A 14 7.20 4.76 3.64
C PRO A 14 7.10 6.24 4.03
N LYS A 15 8.19 6.83 4.52
CA LYS A 15 8.19 8.24 4.96
C LYS A 15 8.00 9.20 3.78
N GLU A 16 8.66 8.92 2.66
CA GLU A 16 8.51 9.75 1.46
C GLU A 16 7.08 9.68 0.90
N LEU A 17 6.47 8.49 0.90
CA LEU A 17 5.09 8.33 0.45
C LEU A 17 4.12 9.08 1.36
N ILE A 18 4.26 8.96 2.68
CA ILE A 18 3.42 9.70 3.63
C ILE A 18 3.59 11.21 3.44
N GLN A 19 4.83 11.70 3.28
CA GLN A 19 5.08 13.13 3.05
C GLN A 19 4.42 13.63 1.78
N LEU A 20 4.46 12.86 0.70
CA LEU A 20 3.76 13.18 -0.55
C LEU A 20 2.25 13.29 -0.31
N LEU A 21 1.64 12.25 0.26
CA LEU A 21 0.19 12.20 0.48
C LEU A 21 -0.31 13.30 1.42
N LEU A 22 0.47 13.68 2.43
CA LEU A 22 0.16 14.80 3.32
C LEU A 22 0.29 16.15 2.61
N LYS A 23 1.37 16.36 1.84
CA LYS A 23 1.60 17.62 1.09
C LYS A 23 0.50 17.87 0.07
N ASP A 24 0.06 16.82 -0.61
CA ASP A 24 -1.01 16.88 -1.62
C ASP A 24 -2.41 16.91 -0.98
N LYS A 25 -2.50 16.92 0.36
CA LYS A 25 -3.75 16.95 1.14
C LYS A 25 -4.67 15.78 0.83
N LEU A 26 -4.09 14.64 0.44
CA LEU A 26 -4.81 13.41 0.13
C LEU A 26 -5.14 12.61 1.39
N ILE A 27 -4.38 12.79 2.46
CA ILE A 27 -4.62 12.15 3.76
C ILE A 27 -4.55 13.20 4.88
N ALA A 28 -5.25 12.94 5.98
CA ALA A 28 -5.23 13.80 7.18
C ALA A 28 -4.16 13.37 8.19
N SER A 29 -3.89 12.06 8.27
CA SER A 29 -2.89 11.47 9.15
C SER A 29 -2.44 10.11 8.62
N ALA A 30 -1.30 9.63 9.10
CA ALA A 30 -0.82 8.27 8.87
C ALA A 30 0.07 7.76 10.02
N SER A 31 0.08 6.43 10.20
CA SER A 31 1.06 5.71 11.01
C SER A 31 1.84 4.73 10.13
N ILE A 32 3.02 4.32 10.60
CA ILE A 32 3.84 3.27 9.98
C ILE A 32 4.00 2.14 10.99
N ASP A 33 3.63 0.93 10.60
CA ASP A 33 4.05 -0.30 11.25
C ASP A 33 5.21 -0.91 10.46
N LYS A 34 6.35 -1.11 11.11
CA LYS A 34 7.59 -1.54 10.44
C LYS A 34 7.83 -3.02 10.62
N ASN A 35 8.38 -3.67 9.60
CA ASN A 35 8.66 -5.11 9.61
C ASN A 35 7.41 -5.94 9.95
N ASN A 36 6.26 -5.54 9.43
CA ASN A 36 5.01 -6.29 9.55
C ASN A 36 5.15 -7.60 8.76
N ILE A 37 5.07 -8.72 9.46
CA ILE A 37 5.11 -10.05 8.84
C ILE A 37 3.68 -10.38 8.38
N SER A 38 3.51 -10.54 7.07
CA SER A 38 2.26 -10.92 6.45
C SER A 38 2.32 -12.38 6.03
N TYR A 39 1.25 -13.12 6.33
CA TYR A 39 1.06 -14.50 5.91
C TYR A 39 -0.02 -14.54 4.85
N ASN A 40 0.22 -15.23 3.74
CA ASN A 40 -0.75 -15.43 2.69
C ASN A 40 -0.85 -16.92 2.35
N LEU A 41 -2.06 -17.40 2.09
CA LEU A 41 -2.31 -18.78 1.67
C LEU A 41 -2.86 -18.74 0.25
N MET A 42 -2.06 -19.17 -0.71
CA MET A 42 -2.46 -19.31 -2.10
C MET A 42 -2.19 -20.75 -2.54
N GLU A 43 -3.20 -21.43 -3.07
CA GLU A 43 -3.08 -22.80 -3.60
C GLU A 43 -2.46 -23.78 -2.58
N ASP A 44 -2.88 -23.70 -1.31
CA ASP A 44 -2.35 -24.47 -0.17
C ASP A 44 -0.86 -24.22 0.17
N ILE A 45 -0.22 -23.23 -0.47
CA ILE A 45 1.14 -22.78 -0.14
C ILE A 45 1.05 -21.58 0.80
N LEU A 46 1.58 -21.77 2.02
CA LEU A 46 1.78 -20.68 2.97
C LEU A 46 3.01 -19.87 2.54
N SER A 47 2.82 -18.60 2.20
CA SER A 47 3.90 -17.64 1.97
C SER A 47 3.96 -16.64 3.11
N GLU A 48 5.19 -16.25 3.45
CA GLU A 48 5.51 -15.25 4.46
C GLU A 48 6.27 -14.10 3.78
N GLU A 49 5.84 -12.87 3.99
CA GLU A 49 6.53 -11.70 3.46
C GLU A 49 6.50 -10.53 4.45
N ALA A 50 7.63 -9.83 4.55
CA ALA A 50 7.78 -8.69 5.43
C ALA A 50 7.52 -7.36 4.68
N TYR A 51 6.64 -6.54 5.25
CA TYR A 51 6.24 -5.24 4.72
C TYR A 51 6.45 -4.12 5.75
N ASP A 52 6.60 -2.90 5.28
CA ASP A 52 6.25 -1.70 6.04
C ASP A 52 4.80 -1.32 5.68
N VAL A 53 3.94 -1.19 6.69
CA VAL A 53 2.51 -0.95 6.51
C VAL A 53 2.16 0.46 6.93
N ILE A 54 1.61 1.23 5.99
CA ILE A 54 1.07 2.55 6.26
C ILE A 54 -0.43 2.43 6.49
N THR A 55 -0.92 2.95 7.61
CA THR A 55 -2.36 3.15 7.82
C THR A 55 -2.65 4.64 7.82
N ALA A 56 -3.43 5.11 6.83
CA ALA A 56 -3.73 6.52 6.64
C ALA A 56 -5.23 6.82 6.70
N LEU A 57 -5.59 7.99 7.25
CA LEU A 57 -6.99 8.44 7.36
C LEU A 57 -7.29 9.45 6.24
N SER A 58 -8.36 9.21 5.47
CA SER A 58 -8.75 10.09 4.36
C SER A 58 -10.26 10.20 4.15
N LYS A 59 -10.68 11.12 3.28
CA LYS A 59 -12.04 11.20 2.74
C LYS A 59 -12.21 10.13 1.65
N ALA A 60 -13.35 9.45 1.62
CA ALA A 60 -13.63 8.43 0.61
C ALA A 60 -13.51 8.95 -0.84
N SER A 61 -13.90 10.21 -1.07
CA SER A 61 -13.81 10.87 -2.38
C SER A 61 -12.37 11.06 -2.89
N LEU A 62 -11.37 10.95 -2.03
CA LEU A 62 -9.95 11.08 -2.38
C LEU A 62 -9.29 9.73 -2.68
N PHE A 63 -10.02 8.61 -2.55
CA PHE A 63 -9.45 7.27 -2.71
C PHE A 63 -8.72 7.11 -4.05
N ASN A 64 -9.38 7.43 -5.17
CA ASN A 64 -8.77 7.32 -6.50
C ASN A 64 -7.53 8.22 -6.67
N ALA A 65 -7.52 9.39 -6.04
CA ALA A 65 -6.37 10.29 -6.07
C ALA A 65 -5.19 9.72 -5.26
N ILE A 66 -5.47 9.05 -4.14
CA ILE A 66 -4.45 8.32 -3.37
C ILE A 66 -3.87 7.18 -4.22
N VAL A 67 -4.71 6.36 -4.85
CA VAL A 67 -4.24 5.27 -5.73
C VAL A 67 -3.30 5.82 -6.79
N ALA A 68 -3.73 6.86 -7.53
CA ALA A 68 -2.92 7.47 -8.58
C ALA A 68 -1.58 8.05 -8.06
N ALA A 69 -1.59 8.70 -6.89
CA ALA A 69 -0.39 9.25 -6.29
C ALA A 69 0.60 8.15 -5.86
N VAL A 70 0.10 7.06 -5.29
CA VAL A 70 0.90 5.91 -4.87
C VAL A 70 1.49 5.19 -6.09
N GLU A 71 0.68 4.92 -7.13
CA GLU A 71 1.15 4.31 -8.39
C GLU A 71 2.24 5.16 -9.05
N LYS A 72 2.03 6.48 -9.13
CA LYS A 72 3.01 7.42 -9.68
C LYS A 72 4.31 7.42 -8.90
N LYS A 73 4.26 7.35 -7.56
CA LYS A 73 5.46 7.37 -6.70
C LYS A 73 6.23 6.06 -6.76
N LEU A 74 5.53 4.93 -6.86
CA LEU A 74 6.15 3.59 -6.81
C LEU A 74 6.48 3.04 -8.20
N GLY A 75 6.01 3.66 -9.28
CA GLY A 75 6.24 3.21 -10.65
C GLY A 75 5.58 1.87 -10.97
N LYS A 76 4.59 1.45 -10.17
CA LYS A 76 3.93 0.15 -10.27
C LYS A 76 2.42 0.32 -10.14
N LYS A 77 1.67 -0.46 -10.90
CA LYS A 77 0.21 -0.55 -10.79
C LYS A 77 -0.14 -1.25 -9.49
N LEU A 78 -1.06 -0.72 -8.70
CA LEU A 78 -1.44 -1.31 -7.41
C LEU A 78 -2.50 -2.41 -7.61
N ILE A 79 -2.44 -3.44 -6.75
CA ILE A 79 -3.54 -4.38 -6.56
C ILE A 79 -4.44 -3.80 -5.47
N LEU A 80 -5.68 -3.49 -5.86
CA LEU A 80 -6.73 -3.05 -4.95
C LEU A 80 -7.43 -4.29 -4.39
N THR A 81 -7.37 -4.49 -3.09
CA THR A 81 -8.28 -5.41 -2.40
C THR A 81 -9.33 -4.59 -1.64
N PRO A 82 -10.50 -5.16 -1.30
CA PRO A 82 -11.59 -4.42 -0.65
C PRO A 82 -11.22 -3.68 0.64
N LEU A 83 -10.05 -3.96 1.21
CA LEU A 83 -9.56 -3.37 2.46
C LEU A 83 -8.14 -2.77 2.35
N GLN A 84 -7.39 -3.01 1.27
CA GLN A 84 -5.94 -2.70 1.22
C GLN A 84 -5.46 -2.31 -0.20
N LEU A 85 -4.41 -1.47 -0.23
CA LEU A 85 -3.57 -1.21 -1.39
C LEU A 85 -2.32 -2.07 -1.29
N LEU A 86 -2.18 -3.04 -2.20
CA LEU A 86 -0.99 -3.88 -2.33
C LEU A 86 -0.16 -3.41 -3.52
N VAL A 87 1.17 -3.33 -3.35
CA VAL A 87 2.10 -3.10 -4.46
C VAL A 87 2.56 -4.46 -5.00
N PRO A 88 2.12 -4.89 -6.21
CA PRO A 88 2.57 -6.16 -6.76
C PRO A 88 4.07 -6.18 -7.02
N THR A 89 4.70 -7.31 -6.74
CA THR A 89 5.85 -7.78 -7.52
C THR A 89 5.38 -8.51 -8.75
N ASP A 90 6.24 -8.57 -9.76
CA ASP A 90 6.03 -9.26 -11.03
C ASP A 90 5.17 -10.52 -10.84
N PHE A 91 3.93 -10.45 -11.30
CA PHE A 91 3.13 -11.65 -11.49
C PHE A 91 3.79 -12.42 -12.63
N LEU A 92 4.43 -13.53 -12.30
CA LEU A 92 4.46 -14.67 -13.20
C LEU A 92 3.00 -15.00 -13.50
N ILE A 93 2.52 -14.52 -14.64
CA ILE A 93 1.38 -15.10 -15.34
C ILE A 93 1.90 -16.47 -15.78
N ILE A 94 1.70 -17.49 -14.94
CA ILE A 94 1.71 -18.87 -15.41
C ILE A 94 0.34 -19.05 -16.08
N PRO A 95 0.30 -19.49 -17.34
CA PRO A 95 -0.88 -19.44 -18.22
C PRO A 95 -2.09 -20.22 -17.69
#